data_AF-A0A5N5JCD9-F1
#
_entry.id   AF-A0A5N5JCD9-F1
#
_cell.length_a   1.000
_cell.length_b   1.000
_cell.length_c   1.000
_cell.angle_alpha   90.00
_cell.angle_beta   90.00
_cell.angle_gamma   90.00
#
_symmetry.space_group_name_H-M   'P 1'
#
loop_
_entity.id
_entity.type
_entity.pdbx_description
1 polymer ?
#
loop_
_entity_poly.entity_id
_entity_poly.type
_entity_poly.pdbx_seq_one_letter_code
_entity_poly.pdbx_strand_id
1 'polypeptide(L)'
;MAPSAVDNVQQAVDQVTEKVLSTKLDNTGTPSNGNKTTSQLKNEEHPNLETGHKEPLKLSGALDYLEAFDVTPVIGREYVNANLVELLEAPNSDELIRDLAITTERTTAKTMRSVLSPQSKPRRSTRTASAASVSCLVTAKAPRISGTATSPLSRSPPNYALLKLTQLPKTGGDTLWASGYEVYDRISPTLRSFLETLTGYYAQPGFNDAADRNGFKLYSAERGAPENVGEVLEAIHPVIRTNPVTGWKSVFAVGHHVKRINGLSEAESKHFLNWFVQLIVENHDLQVRFKWKAVNDVAIWDNRSVYHTATTDYLFEEGLGERKGSRAVSLGEKPYIDPQSSSRREALLREGSAGSA
;
A
#
# COMPACT_ATOMS: atom_id res chain seq x y z
N MET A 1 10.94 31.17 26.89
CA MET A 1 11.42 30.07 26.04
C MET A 1 10.37 28.98 26.11
N ALA A 2 9.70 28.68 24.99
CA ALA A 2 8.68 27.64 24.92
C ALA A 2 9.35 26.27 24.70
N PRO A 3 8.90 25.20 25.37
CA PRO A 3 9.50 23.87 25.20
C PRO A 3 9.30 23.36 23.77
N SER A 4 10.29 22.60 23.29
CA SER A 4 10.33 22.12 21.92
C SER A 4 9.26 21.06 21.69
N ALA A 5 8.80 20.91 20.44
CA ALA A 5 7.80 19.91 20.07
C ALA A 5 8.24 18.45 20.35
N VAL A 6 9.53 18.22 20.61
CA VAL A 6 10.12 16.91 20.91
C VAL A 6 9.81 16.50 22.37
N ASP A 7 9.85 17.45 23.30
CA ASP A 7 9.64 17.19 24.73
C ASP A 7 8.18 16.76 25.03
N ASN A 8 7.23 17.31 24.26
CA ASN A 8 5.81 16.99 24.39
C ASN A 8 5.44 15.59 23.83
N VAL A 9 6.23 15.07 22.89
CA VAL A 9 6.02 13.72 22.33
C VAL A 9 6.59 12.67 23.28
N GLN A 10 7.74 12.94 23.91
CA GLN A 10 8.32 12.01 24.89
C GLN A 10 7.43 11.82 26.12
N GLN A 11 6.85 12.90 26.67
CA GLN A 11 5.89 12.80 27.77
C GLN A 11 4.64 11.98 27.44
N ALA A 12 4.16 12.06 26.19
CA ALA A 12 3.01 11.28 25.74
C ALA A 12 3.35 9.78 25.58
N VAL A 13 4.58 9.47 25.18
CA VAL A 13 5.08 8.09 25.07
C VAL A 13 5.27 7.47 26.46
N ASP A 14 5.89 8.19 27.39
CA ASP A 14 6.17 7.69 28.74
C ASP A 14 4.87 7.39 29.53
N GLN A 15 3.84 8.22 29.37
CA GLN A 15 2.51 8.00 29.96
C GLN A 15 1.77 6.79 29.38
N VAL A 16 2.08 6.39 28.13
CA VAL A 16 1.53 5.19 27.51
C VAL A 16 2.30 3.95 27.98
N THR A 17 3.62 4.04 28.11
CA THR A 17 4.47 2.95 28.61
C THR A 17 4.13 2.57 30.06
N GLU A 18 3.86 3.56 30.92
CA GLU A 18 3.48 3.34 32.32
C GLU A 18 2.10 2.65 32.47
N LYS A 19 1.19 2.87 31.52
CA LYS A 19 -0.14 2.23 31.48
C LYS A 19 -0.13 0.81 30.90
N VAL A 20 0.86 0.46 30.09
CA VAL A 20 0.95 -0.87 29.45
C VAL A 20 1.70 -1.87 30.34
N LEU A 21 2.64 -1.41 31.18
CA LEU A 21 3.47 -2.27 32.04
C LEU A 21 2.79 -2.77 33.33
N SER A 22 1.56 -2.35 33.64
CA SER A 22 0.83 -2.85 34.83
C SER A 22 0.09 -4.18 34.62
N THR A 23 0.22 -4.80 33.44
CA THR A 23 -0.37 -6.13 33.17
C THR A 23 0.73 -7.16 33.01
N LYS A 24 1.24 -7.65 34.14
CA LYS A 24 2.15 -8.80 34.19
C LYS A 24 1.38 -10.08 33.82
N LEU A 25 1.90 -10.83 32.84
CA LEU A 25 1.70 -12.28 32.76
C LEU A 25 2.94 -12.93 33.36
N ASP A 26 2.72 -13.70 34.42
CA ASP A 26 3.70 -14.59 35.02
C ASP A 26 4.08 -15.69 34.03
N ASN A 27 5.37 -15.85 33.77
CA ASN A 27 5.91 -17.17 33.46
C ASN A 27 7.40 -17.24 33.80
N THR A 28 7.69 -18.05 34.81
CA THR A 28 9.02 -18.41 35.29
C THR A 28 9.68 -19.38 34.32
N GLY A 29 10.86 -19.02 33.78
CA GLY A 29 11.70 -19.93 33.00
C GLY A 29 13.13 -19.40 32.88
N THR A 30 14.05 -20.04 33.59
CA THR A 30 15.49 -19.73 33.73
C THR A 30 16.25 -19.75 32.39
N PRO A 31 17.26 -18.88 32.16
CA PRO A 31 18.04 -18.89 30.93
C PRO A 31 19.17 -19.92 31.00
N SER A 32 19.30 -20.78 29.97
CA SER A 32 20.53 -21.57 29.75
C SER A 32 21.31 -21.00 28.57
N ASN A 33 22.59 -20.76 28.83
CA ASN A 33 23.58 -20.16 27.96
C ASN A 33 24.16 -21.24 27.03
N GLY A 34 24.31 -20.97 25.73
CA GLY A 34 24.90 -21.94 24.79
C GLY A 34 25.29 -21.32 23.45
N ASN A 35 26.60 -21.32 23.19
CA ASN A 35 27.33 -20.78 22.04
C ASN A 35 26.70 -21.00 20.66
N LYS A 36 26.71 -19.96 19.82
CA LYS A 36 26.42 -20.04 18.38
C LYS A 36 27.71 -20.13 17.57
N THR A 37 28.00 -21.31 17.02
CA THR A 37 28.86 -21.49 15.85
C THR A 37 28.00 -21.85 14.64
N THR A 38 28.19 -21.07 13.56
CA THR A 38 28.10 -21.42 12.13
C THR A 38 27.33 -22.70 11.74
N SER A 39 26.03 -22.57 11.47
CA SER A 39 25.27 -23.35 10.44
C SER A 39 23.75 -23.15 10.59
N GLN A 40 23.16 -22.02 10.19
CA GLN A 40 21.69 -21.89 10.09
C GLN A 40 21.30 -20.96 8.95
N LEU A 41 21.44 -21.41 7.70
CA LEU A 41 20.48 -21.05 6.66
C LEU A 41 19.21 -21.83 6.99
N LYS A 42 18.38 -21.26 7.86
CA LYS A 42 17.11 -21.86 8.27
C LYS A 42 16.09 -21.69 7.15
N ASN A 43 15.43 -22.79 6.82
CA ASN A 43 14.20 -22.89 6.04
C ASN A 43 13.30 -21.66 6.29
N GLU A 44 13.27 -20.73 5.34
CA GLU A 44 12.22 -19.72 5.34
C GLU A 44 10.94 -20.42 4.90
N GLU A 45 10.05 -20.68 5.85
CA GLU A 45 8.73 -21.26 5.60
C GLU A 45 8.02 -20.47 4.50
N HIS A 46 7.64 -21.17 3.43
CA HIS A 46 6.79 -20.60 2.40
C HIS A 46 5.51 -20.03 3.04
N PRO A 47 5.00 -18.87 2.56
CA PRO A 47 3.73 -18.32 3.05
C PRO A 47 2.64 -19.41 3.01
N ASN A 48 2.03 -19.67 4.18
CA ASN A 48 0.98 -20.66 4.32
C ASN A 48 -0.20 -20.31 3.41
N LEU A 49 -0.71 -21.31 2.70
CA LEU A 49 -2.02 -21.25 2.05
C LEU A 49 -3.07 -21.09 3.16
N GLU A 50 -3.72 -19.93 3.23
CA GLU A 50 -4.86 -19.76 4.13
C GLU A 50 -6.08 -20.45 3.53
N THR A 51 -6.66 -21.40 4.27
CA THR A 51 -7.83 -22.19 3.85
C THR A 51 -9.16 -21.60 4.31
N GLY A 52 -9.13 -20.47 5.02
CA GLY A 52 -10.31 -19.75 5.50
C GLY A 52 -10.78 -18.70 4.50
N HIS A 53 -11.52 -19.12 3.47
CA HIS A 53 -12.11 -18.20 2.50
C HIS A 53 -13.02 -17.19 3.22
N LYS A 54 -12.78 -15.90 3.01
CA LYS A 54 -13.63 -14.80 3.51
C LYS A 54 -14.46 -14.26 2.36
N GLU A 55 -15.78 -14.20 2.55
CA GLU A 55 -16.65 -13.58 1.56
C GLU A 55 -16.28 -12.10 1.35
N PRO A 56 -16.30 -11.61 0.10
CA PRO A 56 -16.02 -10.20 -0.18
C PRO A 56 -16.97 -9.26 0.56
N LEU A 57 -16.44 -8.12 1.00
CA LEU A 57 -17.27 -7.10 1.64
C LEU A 57 -18.24 -6.46 0.63
N LYS A 58 -19.50 -6.31 1.04
CA LYS A 58 -20.56 -5.67 0.25
C LYS A 58 -20.68 -4.19 0.59
N LEU A 59 -20.96 -3.37 -0.43
CA LEU A 59 -21.27 -1.95 -0.28
C LEU A 59 -22.59 -1.76 0.44
N SER A 60 -22.68 -0.77 1.33
CA SER A 60 -23.95 -0.35 1.93
C SER A 60 -24.70 0.70 1.10
N GLY A 61 -24.01 1.39 0.18
CA GLY A 61 -24.56 2.50 -0.60
C GLY A 61 -24.40 3.85 0.11
N ALA A 62 -23.61 3.90 1.19
CA ALA A 62 -23.43 5.10 2.01
C ALA A 62 -22.78 6.26 1.22
N LEU A 63 -22.03 5.97 0.15
CA LEU A 63 -21.40 6.99 -0.70
C LEU A 63 -22.23 7.39 -1.93
N ASP A 64 -23.42 6.82 -2.14
CA ASP A 64 -24.20 7.02 -3.38
C ASP A 64 -24.71 8.46 -3.55
N TYR A 65 -24.73 9.24 -2.47
CA TYR A 65 -25.06 10.67 -2.51
C TYR A 65 -23.93 11.54 -3.07
N LEU A 66 -22.70 11.03 -3.14
CA LEU A 66 -21.56 11.78 -3.67
C LEU A 66 -21.51 11.67 -5.18
N GLU A 67 -21.36 12.82 -5.84
CA GLU A 67 -21.08 12.87 -7.27
C GLU A 67 -19.71 12.24 -7.58
N ALA A 68 -19.75 11.16 -8.36
CA ALA A 68 -18.57 10.42 -8.76
C ALA A 68 -18.70 9.89 -10.19
N PHE A 69 -17.56 9.66 -10.83
CA PHE A 69 -17.48 8.97 -12.12
C PHE A 69 -16.24 8.06 -12.17
N ASP A 70 -16.35 6.99 -12.95
CA ASP A 70 -15.23 6.11 -13.25
C ASP A 70 -14.37 6.72 -14.36
N VAL A 71 -13.08 6.86 -14.10
CA VAL A 71 -12.12 7.47 -15.04
C VAL A 71 -11.84 6.51 -16.19
N THR A 72 -11.75 5.22 -15.89
CA THR A 72 -11.65 4.14 -16.88
C THR A 72 -12.49 2.95 -16.44
N PRO A 73 -12.83 2.01 -17.35
CA PRO A 73 -13.53 0.78 -16.98
C PRO A 73 -12.74 -0.16 -16.04
N VAL A 74 -11.41 0.03 -15.95
CA VAL A 74 -10.52 -0.85 -15.20
C VAL A 74 -10.12 -0.24 -13.86
N ILE A 75 -9.75 1.04 -13.85
CA ILE A 75 -9.12 1.69 -12.70
C ILE A 75 -9.47 3.17 -12.62
N GLY A 76 -9.65 3.66 -11.40
CA GLY A 76 -9.84 5.08 -11.12
C GLY A 76 -11.32 5.45 -10.98
N ARG A 77 -11.67 5.98 -9.81
CA ARG A 77 -12.92 6.70 -9.56
C ARG A 77 -12.60 8.07 -8.98
N GLU A 78 -13.16 9.11 -9.58
CA GLU A 78 -13.03 10.48 -9.08
C GLU A 78 -14.32 10.90 -8.36
N TYR A 79 -14.17 11.47 -7.17
CA TYR A 79 -15.23 12.17 -6.46
C TYR A 79 -15.01 13.67 -6.61
N VAL A 80 -15.98 14.37 -7.21
CA VAL A 80 -15.82 15.77 -7.65
C VAL A 80 -15.90 16.74 -6.48
N ASN A 81 -16.83 16.50 -5.56
CA ASN A 81 -17.18 17.42 -4.47
C ASN A 81 -17.09 16.76 -3.08
N ALA A 82 -16.27 15.72 -2.94
CA ALA A 82 -16.13 15.02 -1.66
C ALA A 82 -15.18 15.74 -0.70
N ASN A 83 -15.63 15.96 0.53
CA ASN A 83 -14.80 16.45 1.62
C ASN A 83 -14.49 15.32 2.60
N LEU A 84 -13.22 14.87 2.62
CA LEU A 84 -12.80 13.76 3.49
C LEU A 84 -12.97 14.08 4.98
N VAL A 85 -12.87 15.35 5.38
CA VAL A 85 -13.08 15.75 6.79
C VAL A 85 -14.55 15.54 7.17
N GLU A 86 -15.48 15.95 6.31
CA GLU A 86 -16.91 15.73 6.54
C GLU A 86 -17.26 14.25 6.60
N LEU A 87 -16.65 13.41 5.75
CA LEU A 87 -16.83 11.95 5.80
C LEU A 87 -16.36 11.36 7.14
N LEU A 88 -15.27 11.87 7.70
CA LEU A 88 -14.71 11.40 8.98
C LEU A 88 -15.49 11.91 10.20
N GLU A 89 -16.12 13.08 10.09
CA GLU A 89 -16.89 13.71 11.17
C GLU A 89 -18.37 13.35 11.15
N ALA A 90 -18.86 12.76 10.05
CA ALA A 90 -20.25 12.36 9.90
C ALA A 90 -20.70 11.33 10.96
N PRO A 91 -21.99 11.37 11.39
CA PRO A 91 -22.53 10.41 12.34
C PRO A 91 -22.41 8.94 11.90
N ASN A 92 -22.46 8.69 10.58
CA ASN A 92 -22.29 7.38 9.95
C ASN A 92 -20.90 7.20 9.31
N SER A 93 -19.88 7.89 9.83
CA SER A 93 -18.50 7.85 9.32
C SER A 93 -17.95 6.43 9.13
N ASP A 94 -18.24 5.49 10.03
CA ASP A 94 -17.79 4.11 9.89
C ASP A 94 -18.31 3.42 8.61
N GLU A 95 -19.57 3.67 8.24
CA GLU A 95 -20.16 3.15 7.00
C GLU A 95 -19.57 3.83 5.76
N LEU A 96 -19.39 5.15 5.82
CA LEU A 96 -18.78 5.93 4.73
C LEU A 96 -17.35 5.50 4.45
N ILE A 97 -16.55 5.31 5.51
CA ILE A 97 -15.16 4.86 5.40
C ILE A 97 -15.08 3.40 4.94
N ARG A 98 -16.01 2.55 5.38
CA ARG A 98 -16.13 1.17 4.88
C ARG A 98 -16.42 1.15 3.38
N ASP A 99 -17.44 1.88 2.91
CA ASP A 99 -17.77 1.95 1.49
C ASP A 99 -16.66 2.61 0.67
N LEU A 100 -15.95 3.58 1.25
CA LEU A 100 -14.78 4.20 0.65
C LEU A 100 -13.68 3.16 0.43
N ALA A 101 -13.37 2.35 1.45
CA ALA A 101 -12.41 1.26 1.36
C ALA A 101 -12.84 0.23 0.32
N ILE A 102 -14.05 -0.34 0.41
CA ILE A 102 -14.56 -1.36 -0.53
C ILE A 102 -14.51 -0.86 -1.97
N THR A 103 -14.96 0.37 -2.20
CA THR A 103 -14.93 0.92 -3.56
C THR A 103 -13.49 1.18 -4.01
N THR A 104 -12.56 1.59 -3.11
CA THR A 104 -11.12 1.75 -3.45
C THR A 104 -10.55 0.43 -3.94
N GLU A 105 -10.96 -0.69 -3.34
CA GLU A 105 -10.56 -2.01 -3.78
C GLU A 105 -11.12 -2.37 -5.15
N ARG A 106 -12.41 -2.13 -5.37
CA ARG A 106 -13.09 -2.52 -6.61
C ARG A 106 -12.62 -1.71 -7.82
N THR A 107 -12.28 -0.43 -7.62
CA THR A 107 -11.78 0.47 -8.68
C THR A 107 -10.26 0.64 -8.64
N THR A 108 -9.57 -0.03 -7.72
CA THR A 108 -8.10 -0.05 -7.51
C THR A 108 -7.43 1.30 -7.15
N ALA A 109 -7.91 2.43 -7.67
CA ALA A 109 -7.45 3.76 -7.29
C ALA A 109 -8.64 4.72 -7.20
N LYS A 110 -8.53 5.69 -6.28
CA LYS A 110 -9.49 6.78 -6.13
C LYS A 110 -8.78 8.10 -6.01
N THR A 111 -9.43 9.13 -6.54
CA THR A 111 -9.02 10.49 -6.27
C THR A 111 -10.20 11.31 -5.79
N MET A 112 -10.02 11.96 -4.65
CA MET A 112 -10.95 12.93 -4.11
C MET A 112 -10.39 14.32 -4.43
N ARG A 113 -11.13 15.09 -5.21
CA ARG A 113 -10.87 16.53 -5.32
C ARG A 113 -11.51 17.16 -4.10
N SER A 114 -10.70 17.46 -3.09
CA SER A 114 -11.22 18.17 -1.92
C SER A 114 -11.43 19.63 -2.30
N VAL A 115 -12.65 20.13 -2.16
CA VAL A 115 -12.92 21.57 -2.06
C VAL A 115 -12.65 21.97 -0.61
N LEU A 116 -11.37 22.03 -0.20
CA LEU A 116 -11.05 22.65 1.08
C LEU A 116 -11.30 24.16 0.94
N SER A 117 -12.43 24.62 1.49
CA SER A 117 -12.64 26.04 1.75
C SER A 117 -11.47 26.59 2.59
N PRO A 118 -10.96 27.81 2.34
CA PRO A 118 -9.74 28.33 2.99
C PRO A 118 -9.83 28.58 4.51
N GLN A 119 -10.86 28.09 5.21
CA GLN A 119 -11.32 28.66 6.49
C GLN A 119 -11.31 27.70 7.69
N SER A 120 -10.80 26.46 7.62
CA SER A 120 -10.73 25.61 8.82
C SER A 120 -9.37 25.67 9.52
N LYS A 121 -9.31 26.38 10.64
CA LYS A 121 -8.17 26.35 11.59
C LYS A 121 -8.02 24.93 12.16
N PRO A 122 -6.79 24.41 12.36
CA PRO A 122 -6.60 23.11 12.98
C PRO A 122 -7.04 23.14 14.45
N ARG A 123 -8.09 22.39 14.80
CA ARG A 123 -8.44 22.06 16.19
C ARG A 123 -8.11 20.60 16.46
N ARG A 124 -7.40 20.36 17.56
CA ARG A 124 -7.04 19.03 18.07
C ARG A 124 -8.32 18.20 18.29
N SER A 125 -8.48 17.12 17.53
CA SER A 125 -9.45 16.06 17.82
C SER A 125 -8.82 15.05 18.78
N THR A 126 -9.56 14.67 19.82
CA THR A 126 -9.17 13.77 20.92
C THR A 126 -9.64 12.33 20.73
N ARG A 127 -9.99 11.89 19.51
CA ARG A 127 -10.31 10.47 19.26
C ARG A 127 -9.06 9.69 18.84
N THR A 128 -8.61 8.82 19.74
CA THR A 128 -7.58 7.80 19.50
C THR A 128 -8.08 6.75 18.51
N ALA A 129 -7.85 6.99 17.22
CA ALA A 129 -7.73 5.90 16.26
C ALA A 129 -6.25 5.47 16.23
N SER A 130 -5.99 4.18 16.45
CA SER A 130 -4.65 3.60 16.35
C SER A 130 -4.19 3.58 14.88
N ALA A 131 -3.79 4.74 14.37
CA ALA A 131 -3.08 4.87 13.11
C ALA A 131 -1.59 5.03 13.44
N ALA A 132 -0.80 3.98 13.22
CA ALA A 132 0.65 4.08 13.21
C ALA A 132 1.06 4.96 12.01
N SER A 133 1.17 6.28 12.24
CA SER A 133 1.52 7.25 11.21
C SER A 133 3.02 7.20 10.93
N VAL A 134 3.42 6.46 9.90
CA VAL A 134 4.74 6.64 9.28
C VAL A 134 4.62 7.83 8.32
N SER A 135 4.91 9.04 8.82
CA SER A 135 5.00 10.23 7.98
C SER A 135 6.29 10.18 7.17
N CYS A 136 6.18 9.90 5.87
CA CYS A 136 7.31 9.99 4.94
C CYS A 136 7.18 11.29 4.15
N LEU A 137 8.09 12.23 4.39
CA LEU A 137 8.21 13.45 3.60
C LEU A 137 8.81 13.06 2.23
N VAL A 138 7.98 13.02 1.18
CA VAL A 138 8.48 12.70 -0.17
C VAL A 138 9.02 13.98 -0.81
N THR A 139 10.32 14.24 -0.64
CA THR A 139 11.08 15.17 -1.49
C THR A 139 11.69 14.38 -2.64
N ALA A 140 11.11 14.47 -3.84
CA ALA A 140 11.64 13.77 -5.01
C ALA A 140 12.88 14.50 -5.54
N LYS A 141 14.06 13.88 -5.42
CA LYS A 141 15.29 14.30 -6.11
C LYS A 141 15.98 13.04 -6.68
N ALA A 142 15.53 12.57 -7.84
CA ALA A 142 16.24 11.73 -8.84
C ALA A 142 15.24 10.99 -9.75
N PRO A 143 15.61 10.68 -11.02
CA PRO A 143 14.76 9.97 -11.95
C PRO A 143 14.88 8.46 -11.73
N ARG A 144 13.76 7.83 -11.39
CA ARG A 144 13.58 6.38 -11.49
C ARG A 144 12.09 6.11 -11.35
N ILE A 145 11.55 5.24 -12.20
CA ILE A 145 10.20 4.70 -12.06
C ILE A 145 10.11 4.14 -10.64
N SER A 146 9.41 4.84 -9.75
CA SER A 146 9.18 4.39 -8.37
C SER A 146 7.98 3.44 -8.35
N GLY A 147 7.93 2.51 -9.32
CA GLY A 147 6.85 1.54 -9.50
C GLY A 147 6.87 0.53 -8.36
N THR A 148 6.12 0.78 -7.28
CA THR A 148 6.06 -0.16 -6.15
C THR A 148 4.68 -0.13 -5.51
N ALA A 149 4.07 -1.31 -5.32
CA ALA A 149 3.24 -1.55 -4.14
C ALA A 149 4.08 -1.12 -2.94
N THR A 150 3.62 -0.18 -2.13
CA THR A 150 4.53 0.47 -1.17
C THR A 150 4.99 -0.52 -0.09
N SER A 151 6.31 -0.77 -0.06
CA SER A 151 7.07 -1.63 0.88
C SER A 151 6.58 -3.08 1.06
N PRO A 152 6.74 -3.97 0.06
CA PRO A 152 6.57 -5.43 0.22
C PRO A 152 7.77 -6.06 0.96
N LEU A 153 8.57 -5.24 1.64
CA LEU A 153 9.80 -5.65 2.34
C LEU A 153 9.53 -6.01 3.81
N SER A 154 8.29 -5.78 4.24
CA SER A 154 7.81 -6.01 5.60
C SER A 154 6.91 -7.24 5.59
N ARG A 155 6.91 -8.02 6.67
CA ARG A 155 6.05 -9.21 6.80
C ARG A 155 4.57 -8.86 6.67
N SER A 156 4.20 -7.69 7.17
CA SER A 156 2.87 -7.07 7.00
C SER A 156 3.02 -5.75 6.22
N PRO A 157 2.99 -5.79 4.88
CA PRO A 157 3.07 -4.59 4.04
C PRO A 157 1.87 -3.66 4.27
N PRO A 158 2.03 -2.34 4.08
CA PRO A 158 0.92 -1.41 4.14
C PRO A 158 -0.17 -1.70 3.09
N ASN A 159 -1.44 -1.68 3.49
CA ASN A 159 -2.58 -1.94 2.60
C ASN A 159 -3.03 -0.68 1.85
N TYR A 160 -3.55 0.35 2.52
CA TYR A 160 -3.96 1.59 1.87
C TYR A 160 -2.84 2.63 1.96
N ALA A 161 -2.80 3.47 0.94
CA ALA A 161 -2.01 4.69 0.95
C ALA A 161 -2.89 5.88 0.60
N LEU A 162 -2.66 6.98 1.31
CA LEU A 162 -3.27 8.27 1.08
C LEU A 162 -2.17 9.28 0.80
N LEU A 163 -2.29 10.01 -0.30
CA LEU A 163 -1.38 11.09 -0.68
C LEU A 163 -2.14 12.39 -0.83
N LYS A 164 -1.72 13.41 -0.08
CA LYS A 164 -2.18 14.79 -0.23
C LYS A 164 -1.04 15.67 -0.74
N LEU A 165 -1.20 16.36 -1.86
CA LEU A 165 -0.20 17.32 -2.32
C LEU A 165 -0.42 18.70 -1.68
N THR A 166 0.63 19.26 -1.08
CA THR A 166 0.62 20.57 -0.42
C THR A 166 1.30 21.65 -1.28
N GLN A 167 2.03 21.26 -2.31
CA GLN A 167 2.63 22.15 -3.29
C GLN A 167 2.66 21.45 -4.64
N LEU A 168 2.27 22.16 -5.70
CA LEU A 168 2.24 21.67 -7.06
C LEU A 168 3.21 22.47 -7.93
N PRO A 169 3.88 21.82 -8.89
CA PRO A 169 4.59 22.55 -9.93
C PRO A 169 3.57 23.26 -10.84
N LYS A 170 4.03 24.25 -11.61
CA LYS A 170 3.21 25.00 -12.56
C LYS A 170 2.54 24.09 -13.60
N THR A 171 3.22 23.03 -14.01
CA THR A 171 2.69 21.93 -14.83
C THR A 171 3.53 20.67 -14.61
N GLY A 172 3.03 19.51 -15.05
CA GLY A 172 3.64 18.21 -14.78
C GLY A 172 3.40 17.74 -13.33
N GLY A 173 4.17 16.75 -12.90
CA GLY A 173 4.08 16.20 -11.54
C GLY A 173 2.88 15.28 -11.30
N ASP A 174 2.30 14.77 -12.37
CA ASP A 174 1.18 13.83 -12.35
C ASP A 174 1.55 12.53 -11.61
N THR A 175 0.55 11.71 -11.32
CA THR A 175 0.78 10.38 -10.74
C THR A 175 0.03 9.36 -11.57
N LEU A 176 0.72 8.27 -11.91
CA LEU A 176 0.12 7.14 -12.62
C LEU A 176 -0.14 6.02 -11.62
N TRP A 177 -1.26 5.33 -11.80
CA TRP A 177 -1.57 4.06 -11.15
C TRP A 177 -1.91 3.00 -12.21
N ALA A 178 -1.65 1.73 -11.90
CA ALA A 178 -1.92 0.59 -12.76
C ALA A 178 -2.55 -0.55 -11.94
N SER A 179 -3.57 -1.19 -12.51
CA SER A 179 -4.32 -2.27 -11.85
C SER A 179 -3.62 -3.62 -11.94
N GLY A 180 -3.23 -4.17 -10.78
CA GLY A 180 -2.67 -5.52 -10.68
C GLY A 180 -3.71 -6.63 -10.94
N TYR A 181 -5.00 -6.34 -10.72
CA TYR A 181 -6.08 -7.25 -11.09
C TYR A 181 -6.17 -7.41 -12.61
N GLU A 182 -6.11 -6.31 -13.37
CA GLU A 182 -6.19 -6.40 -14.82
C GLU A 182 -4.94 -7.06 -15.42
N VAL A 183 -3.76 -6.86 -14.83
CA VAL A 183 -2.56 -7.61 -15.20
C VAL A 183 -2.79 -9.11 -15.02
N TYR A 184 -3.34 -9.53 -13.88
CA TYR A 184 -3.67 -10.93 -13.62
C TYR A 184 -4.70 -11.47 -14.64
N ASP A 185 -5.77 -10.71 -14.89
CA ASP A 185 -6.88 -11.06 -15.81
C ASP A 185 -6.45 -11.18 -17.29
N ARG A 186 -5.22 -10.78 -17.63
CA ARG A 186 -4.62 -10.92 -18.97
C ARG A 186 -3.74 -12.15 -19.14
N ILE A 187 -3.22 -12.70 -18.05
CA ILE A 187 -2.41 -13.91 -18.07
C ILE A 187 -3.32 -15.09 -18.43
N SER A 188 -2.84 -16.07 -19.21
CA SER A 188 -3.66 -17.25 -19.54
C SER A 188 -3.96 -18.08 -18.28
N PRO A 189 -5.11 -18.79 -18.20
CA PRO A 189 -5.44 -19.62 -17.04
C PRO A 189 -4.34 -20.62 -16.69
N THR A 190 -3.74 -21.28 -17.69
CA THR A 190 -2.63 -22.23 -17.49
C THR A 190 -1.44 -21.58 -16.79
N LEU A 191 -1.05 -20.38 -17.23
CA LEU A 191 0.09 -19.70 -16.66
C LEU A 191 -0.23 -19.09 -15.29
N ARG A 192 -1.47 -18.64 -15.06
CA ARG A 192 -1.94 -18.23 -13.72
C ARG A 192 -1.79 -19.37 -12.72
N SER A 193 -2.29 -20.57 -13.05
CA SER A 193 -2.21 -21.73 -12.17
C SER A 193 -0.76 -22.08 -11.80
N PHE A 194 0.18 -21.93 -12.73
CA PHE A 194 1.61 -22.07 -12.43
C PHE A 194 2.11 -20.97 -11.50
N LEU A 195 1.85 -19.69 -11.83
CA LEU A 195 2.33 -18.54 -11.06
C LEU A 195 1.74 -18.47 -9.65
N GLU A 196 0.51 -18.95 -9.44
CA GLU A 196 -0.14 -19.07 -8.13
C GLU A 196 0.62 -19.98 -7.15
N THR A 197 1.44 -20.91 -7.65
CA THR A 197 2.27 -21.79 -6.81
C THR A 197 3.59 -21.14 -6.36
N LEU A 198 3.96 -20.02 -6.96
CA LEU A 198 5.28 -19.43 -6.79
C LEU A 198 5.31 -18.36 -5.71
N THR A 199 6.51 -18.16 -5.16
CA THR A 199 6.80 -17.09 -4.20
C THR A 199 7.96 -16.25 -4.70
N GLY A 200 7.96 -14.96 -4.39
CA GLY A 200 9.05 -14.05 -4.67
C GLY A 200 9.86 -13.77 -3.42
N TYR A 201 11.17 -13.55 -3.59
CA TYR A 201 12.03 -12.94 -2.59
C TYR A 201 12.07 -11.43 -2.82
N TYR A 202 11.60 -10.67 -1.84
CA TYR A 202 11.48 -9.22 -1.86
C TYR A 202 12.53 -8.62 -0.94
N ALA A 203 13.39 -7.77 -1.48
CA ALA A 203 14.47 -7.15 -0.74
C ALA A 203 14.81 -5.79 -1.33
N GLN A 204 15.29 -4.87 -0.50
CA GLN A 204 15.86 -3.61 -0.97
C GLN A 204 17.19 -3.31 -0.27
N PRO A 205 18.27 -4.01 -0.64
CA PRO A 205 19.59 -3.79 -0.04
C PRO A 205 20.08 -2.34 -0.22
N GLY A 206 19.63 -1.68 -1.30
CA GLY A 206 19.96 -0.28 -1.57
C GLY A 206 19.47 0.72 -0.51
N PHE A 207 18.53 0.35 0.38
CA PHE A 207 18.17 1.22 1.52
C PHE A 207 19.25 1.25 2.58
N ASN A 208 19.84 0.09 2.91
CA ASN A 208 20.94 -0.01 3.85
C ASN A 208 22.16 0.73 3.28
N ASP A 209 22.48 0.49 2.00
CA ASP A 209 23.55 1.21 1.31
C ASP A 209 23.31 2.74 1.24
N ALA A 210 22.06 3.18 1.12
CA ALA A 210 21.72 4.60 1.13
C ALA A 210 21.78 5.20 2.53
N ALA A 211 21.38 4.46 3.56
CA ALA A 211 21.46 4.88 4.95
C ALA A 211 22.93 5.10 5.36
N ASP A 212 23.79 4.12 5.04
CA ASP A 212 25.23 4.19 5.30
C ASP A 212 25.88 5.37 4.57
N ARG A 213 25.58 5.55 3.27
CA ARG A 213 26.14 6.67 2.48
C ARG A 213 25.69 8.05 2.95
N ASN A 214 24.49 8.15 3.53
CA ASN A 214 23.93 9.43 3.98
C ASN A 214 24.03 9.63 5.50
N GLY A 215 24.72 8.74 6.21
CA GLY A 215 25.03 8.89 7.64
C GLY A 215 23.81 8.83 8.57
N PHE A 216 22.74 8.13 8.20
CA PHE A 216 21.60 7.89 9.08
C PHE A 216 21.40 6.38 9.33
N LYS A 217 20.81 6.03 10.47
CA LYS A 217 20.48 4.64 10.79
C LYS A 217 19.04 4.34 10.38
N LEU A 218 18.81 3.15 9.86
CA LEU A 218 17.46 2.66 9.60
C LEU A 218 16.72 2.50 10.94
N TYR A 219 15.42 2.81 10.92
CA TYR A 219 14.57 2.66 12.09
C TYR A 219 14.34 1.17 12.38
N SER A 220 14.94 0.67 13.45
CA SER A 220 15.01 -0.76 13.78
C SER A 220 13.92 -1.25 14.75
N ALA A 221 13.19 -0.35 15.40
CA ALA A 221 12.05 -0.67 16.26
C ALA A 221 10.79 -1.03 15.45
N GLU A 222 9.72 -1.41 16.14
CA GLU A 222 8.44 -1.80 15.53
C GLU A 222 7.89 -0.74 14.57
N ARG A 223 7.68 -1.15 13.32
CA ARG A 223 7.10 -0.32 12.25
C ARG A 223 5.62 -0.65 12.07
N GLY A 224 4.83 -0.35 13.10
CA GLY A 224 3.37 -0.50 13.10
C GLY A 224 2.84 -1.92 13.36
N ALA A 225 3.62 -2.97 13.10
CA ALA A 225 3.30 -4.35 13.46
C ALA A 225 4.44 -4.99 14.28
N PRO A 226 4.12 -5.90 15.23
CA PRO A 226 5.13 -6.64 15.99
C PRO A 226 6.08 -7.46 15.10
N GLU A 227 5.60 -7.87 13.92
CA GLU A 227 6.40 -8.63 12.95
C GLU A 227 7.33 -7.76 12.09
N ASN A 228 7.15 -6.43 12.11
CA ASN A 228 7.92 -5.48 11.30
C ASN A 228 9.02 -4.82 12.14
N VAL A 229 9.97 -5.63 12.62
CA VAL A 229 11.10 -5.21 13.49
C VAL A 229 12.43 -5.48 12.80
N GLY A 230 13.46 -4.71 13.14
CA GLY A 230 14.84 -4.92 12.68
C GLY A 230 15.21 -4.14 11.43
N GLU A 231 16.50 -4.16 11.09
CA GLU A 231 17.09 -3.37 10.00
C GLU A 231 17.13 -4.11 8.65
N VAL A 232 16.81 -5.40 8.66
CA VAL A 232 16.72 -6.23 7.45
C VAL A 232 15.33 -6.05 6.85
N LEU A 233 15.29 -5.45 5.66
CA LEU A 233 14.06 -5.17 4.90
C LEU A 233 13.92 -6.19 3.77
N GLU A 234 13.62 -7.43 4.17
CA GLU A 234 13.50 -8.58 3.29
C GLU A 234 12.29 -9.44 3.69
N ALA A 235 11.61 -10.01 2.70
CA ALA A 235 10.45 -10.86 2.91
C ALA A 235 10.23 -11.84 1.75
N ILE A 236 9.57 -12.96 2.05
CA ILE A 236 9.03 -13.89 1.04
C ILE A 236 7.51 -13.73 0.98
N HIS A 237 7.00 -13.45 -0.22
CA HIS A 237 5.57 -13.28 -0.48
C HIS A 237 5.16 -14.07 -1.73
N PRO A 238 3.88 -14.42 -1.90
CA PRO A 238 3.43 -15.12 -3.09
C PRO A 238 3.54 -14.22 -4.33
N VAL A 239 3.79 -14.81 -5.50
CA VAL A 239 3.87 -14.09 -6.79
C VAL A 239 2.51 -13.53 -7.19
N ILE A 240 1.46 -14.32 -6.97
CA ILE A 240 0.06 -13.92 -7.07
C ILE A 240 -0.52 -13.88 -5.67
N ARG A 241 -1.22 -12.82 -5.30
CA ARG A 241 -1.85 -12.71 -3.98
C ARG A 241 -3.36 -12.60 -4.10
N THR A 242 -4.07 -12.97 -3.04
CA THR A 242 -5.49 -12.69 -2.85
C THR A 242 -5.64 -11.37 -2.09
N ASN A 243 -6.52 -10.49 -2.55
CA ASN A 243 -6.93 -9.34 -1.77
C ASN A 243 -8.03 -9.76 -0.78
N PRO A 244 -7.86 -9.56 0.54
CA PRO A 244 -8.78 -10.07 1.56
C PRO A 244 -10.13 -9.34 1.58
N VAL A 245 -10.26 -8.18 0.94
CA VAL A 245 -11.50 -7.40 0.91
C VAL A 245 -12.39 -7.80 -0.27
N THR A 246 -11.79 -8.01 -1.43
CA THR A 246 -12.52 -8.36 -2.68
C THR A 246 -12.54 -9.85 -2.95
N GLY A 247 -11.64 -10.63 -2.34
CA GLY A 247 -11.41 -12.02 -2.73
C GLY A 247 -10.84 -12.18 -4.14
N TRP A 248 -10.25 -11.11 -4.71
CA TRP A 248 -9.70 -11.14 -6.07
C TRP A 248 -8.20 -11.37 -6.09
N LYS A 249 -7.73 -12.04 -7.14
CA LYS A 249 -6.31 -12.33 -7.38
C LYS A 249 -5.62 -11.20 -8.13
N SER A 250 -4.43 -10.83 -7.67
CA SER A 250 -3.59 -9.79 -8.24
C SER A 250 -2.14 -10.25 -8.34
N VAL A 251 -1.42 -9.82 -9.37
CA VAL A 251 0.03 -10.02 -9.43
C VAL A 251 0.68 -9.17 -8.33
N PHE A 252 1.59 -9.74 -7.54
CA PHE A 252 2.28 -9.04 -6.46
C PHE A 252 3.78 -8.87 -6.72
N ALA A 253 4.38 -9.78 -7.49
CA ALA A 253 5.80 -9.78 -7.84
C ALA A 253 6.12 -8.78 -8.96
N VAL A 254 5.91 -7.49 -8.71
CA VAL A 254 6.17 -6.42 -9.67
C VAL A 254 7.08 -5.35 -9.09
N GLY A 255 7.95 -4.83 -9.96
CA GLY A 255 8.79 -3.68 -9.66
C GLY A 255 10.13 -4.06 -9.08
N HIS A 256 10.83 -3.08 -8.52
CA HIS A 256 12.25 -3.22 -8.17
C HIS A 256 12.53 -3.90 -6.82
N HIS A 257 11.47 -4.17 -6.04
CA HIS A 257 11.58 -4.81 -4.73
C HIS A 257 11.64 -6.32 -4.82
N VAL A 258 11.06 -6.94 -5.84
CA VAL A 258 11.20 -8.38 -6.06
C VAL A 258 12.53 -8.65 -6.76
N LYS A 259 13.38 -9.46 -6.13
CA LYS A 259 14.72 -9.79 -6.65
C LYS A 259 14.73 -11.06 -7.48
N ARG A 260 13.96 -12.05 -7.07
CA ARG A 260 13.84 -13.33 -7.77
C ARG A 260 12.54 -14.03 -7.41
N ILE A 261 12.08 -14.90 -8.30
CA ILE A 261 10.99 -15.84 -8.08
C ILE A 261 11.61 -17.17 -7.63
N ASN A 262 11.22 -17.62 -6.45
CA ASN A 262 11.66 -18.89 -5.87
C ASN A 262 11.15 -20.07 -6.71
N GLY A 263 11.97 -21.10 -6.86
CA GLY A 263 11.64 -22.30 -7.64
C GLY A 263 11.92 -22.20 -9.14
N LEU A 264 12.29 -21.02 -9.64
CA LEU A 264 12.69 -20.81 -11.03
C LEU A 264 14.20 -20.61 -11.16
N SER A 265 14.76 -20.91 -12.33
CA SER A 265 16.10 -20.47 -12.70
C SER A 265 16.16 -18.94 -12.77
N GLU A 266 17.38 -18.38 -12.71
CA GLU A 266 17.58 -16.94 -12.80
C GLU A 266 17.02 -16.35 -14.11
N ALA A 267 17.20 -17.06 -15.23
CA ALA A 267 16.72 -16.63 -16.54
C ALA A 267 15.19 -16.59 -16.60
N GLU A 268 14.51 -17.64 -16.10
CA GLU A 268 13.05 -17.71 -16.03
C GLU A 268 12.49 -16.64 -15.09
N SER A 269 13.06 -16.51 -13.88
CA SER A 269 12.68 -15.48 -12.91
C SER A 269 12.77 -14.09 -13.54
N LYS A 270 13.90 -13.77 -14.18
CA LYS A 270 14.11 -12.48 -14.83
C LYS A 270 13.12 -12.24 -15.96
N HIS A 271 12.81 -13.28 -16.75
CA HIS A 271 11.82 -13.20 -17.82
C HIS A 271 10.44 -12.80 -17.28
N PHE A 272 9.92 -13.52 -16.27
CA PHE A 272 8.61 -13.21 -15.69
C PHE A 272 8.56 -11.82 -15.05
N LEU A 273 9.57 -11.44 -14.26
CA LEU A 273 9.60 -10.12 -13.62
C LEU A 273 9.61 -8.98 -14.64
N ASN A 274 10.38 -9.11 -15.72
CA ASN A 274 10.38 -8.15 -16.82
C ASN A 274 9.04 -8.13 -17.56
N TRP A 275 8.47 -9.30 -17.81
CA TRP A 275 7.21 -9.43 -18.51
C TRP A 275 6.04 -8.80 -17.73
N PHE A 276 5.98 -8.96 -16.40
CA PHE A 276 4.96 -8.28 -15.60
C PHE A 276 5.05 -6.75 -15.69
N VAL A 277 6.27 -6.20 -15.72
CA VAL A 277 6.48 -4.76 -15.93
C VAL A 277 6.08 -4.35 -17.35
N GLN A 278 6.42 -5.16 -18.35
CA GLN A 278 6.03 -4.94 -19.74
C GLN A 278 4.50 -4.92 -19.90
N LEU A 279 3.79 -5.88 -19.28
CA LEU A 279 2.32 -5.90 -19.26
C LEU A 279 1.75 -4.61 -18.67
N ILE A 280 2.39 -4.02 -17.67
CA ILE A 280 1.93 -2.74 -17.13
C ILE A 280 2.17 -1.63 -18.13
N VAL A 281 3.40 -1.48 -18.62
CA VAL A 281 3.82 -0.33 -19.45
C VAL A 281 3.13 -0.32 -20.82
N GLU A 282 2.96 -1.47 -21.46
CA GLU A 282 2.43 -1.58 -22.83
C GLU A 282 0.89 -1.61 -22.88
N ASN A 283 0.21 -1.69 -21.75
CA ASN A 283 -1.25 -1.70 -21.70
C ASN A 283 -1.76 -0.44 -21.01
N HIS A 284 -2.19 0.53 -21.80
CA HIS A 284 -2.60 1.84 -21.27
C HIS A 284 -4.00 1.81 -20.64
N ASP A 285 -4.84 0.84 -21.02
CA ASP A 285 -6.21 0.72 -20.52
C ASP A 285 -6.31 0.23 -19.07
N LEU A 286 -5.26 -0.42 -18.55
CA LEU A 286 -5.15 -0.79 -17.14
C LEU A 286 -4.55 0.31 -16.25
N GLN A 287 -4.24 1.47 -16.84
CA GLN A 287 -3.60 2.59 -16.17
C GLN A 287 -4.55 3.78 -16.03
N VAL A 288 -4.34 4.58 -15.00
CA VAL A 288 -4.92 5.92 -14.87
C VAL A 288 -3.80 6.92 -14.55
N ARG A 289 -3.79 8.05 -15.27
CA ARG A 289 -2.92 9.19 -15.00
C ARG A 289 -3.73 10.30 -14.37
N PHE A 290 -3.46 10.60 -13.10
CA PHE A 290 -4.10 11.72 -12.41
C PHE A 290 -3.24 12.98 -12.51
N LYS A 291 -3.83 14.01 -13.11
CA LYS A 291 -3.31 15.37 -13.04
C LYS A 291 -3.84 16.05 -11.79
N TRP A 292 -2.92 16.38 -10.89
CA TRP A 292 -3.20 17.19 -9.70
C TRP A 292 -3.61 18.59 -10.15
N LYS A 293 -4.81 19.03 -9.78
CA LYS A 293 -5.34 20.33 -10.21
C LYS A 293 -5.32 21.36 -9.10
N ALA A 294 -5.46 20.93 -7.85
CA ALA A 294 -5.53 21.82 -6.70
C ALA A 294 -4.58 21.40 -5.58
N VAL A 295 -4.10 22.39 -4.83
CA VAL A 295 -3.43 22.14 -3.56
C VAL A 295 -4.43 21.50 -2.61
N ASN A 296 -3.99 20.45 -1.92
CA ASN A 296 -4.79 19.54 -1.10
C ASN A 296 -5.73 18.61 -1.86
N ASP A 297 -5.57 18.43 -3.17
CA ASP A 297 -6.09 17.23 -3.83
C ASP A 297 -5.55 15.98 -3.09
N VAL A 298 -6.40 14.96 -2.95
CA VAL A 298 -6.10 13.72 -2.22
C VAL A 298 -6.32 12.51 -3.10
N ALA A 299 -5.35 11.61 -3.19
CA ALA A 299 -5.51 10.29 -3.79
C ALA A 299 -5.44 9.20 -2.71
N ILE A 300 -6.29 8.19 -2.86
CA ILE A 300 -6.33 7.00 -2.00
C ILE A 300 -6.28 5.77 -2.91
N TRP A 301 -5.41 4.82 -2.61
CA TRP A 301 -5.33 3.57 -3.37
C TRP A 301 -4.98 2.39 -2.47
N ASP A 302 -5.26 1.19 -2.97
CA ASP A 302 -4.89 -0.06 -2.33
C ASP A 302 -3.55 -0.58 -2.88
N ASN A 303 -2.50 -0.55 -2.06
CA ASN A 303 -1.18 -1.06 -2.39
C ASN A 303 -1.17 -2.57 -2.63
N ARG A 304 -2.17 -3.32 -2.17
CA ARG A 304 -2.19 -4.76 -2.34
C ARG A 304 -2.41 -5.15 -3.79
N SER A 305 -3.06 -4.30 -4.57
CA SER A 305 -3.42 -4.60 -5.96
C SER A 305 -3.12 -3.48 -6.95
N VAL A 306 -2.31 -2.48 -6.56
CA VAL A 306 -1.97 -1.35 -7.43
C VAL A 306 -0.49 -1.01 -7.43
N TYR A 307 0.00 -0.67 -8.62
CA TYR A 307 1.32 -0.09 -8.84
C TYR A 307 1.16 1.39 -9.15
N HIS A 308 2.14 2.21 -8.74
CA HIS A 308 2.08 3.64 -9.01
C HIS A 308 3.45 4.25 -9.22
N THR A 309 3.51 5.37 -9.92
CA THR A 309 4.73 6.18 -10.06
C THR A 309 4.38 7.66 -10.12
N ALA A 310 5.22 8.49 -9.50
CA ALA A 310 5.16 9.94 -9.70
C ALA A 310 5.88 10.29 -11.00
N THR A 311 5.27 11.13 -11.84
CA THR A 311 5.90 11.64 -13.05
C THR A 311 6.87 12.75 -12.68
N THR A 312 8.12 12.63 -13.14
CA THR A 312 9.20 13.59 -12.85
C THR A 312 9.42 14.59 -13.98
N ASP A 313 8.45 14.78 -14.85
CA ASP A 313 8.48 15.69 -16.01
C ASP A 313 8.71 17.15 -15.61
N TYR A 314 8.32 17.53 -14.38
CA TYR A 314 8.56 18.87 -13.83
C TYR A 314 10.00 19.12 -13.32
N LEU A 315 10.84 18.08 -13.19
CA LEU A 315 12.19 18.22 -12.60
C LEU A 315 13.25 18.68 -13.60
N PHE A 316 12.99 18.59 -14.90
CA PHE A 316 13.98 18.82 -15.95
C PHE A 316 13.82 20.17 -16.66
N GLU A 317 12.78 20.93 -16.32
CA GLU A 317 12.53 22.25 -16.87
C GLU A 317 12.67 23.32 -15.78
N GLU A 318 13.41 24.39 -16.10
CA GLU A 318 13.58 25.51 -15.19
C GLU A 318 12.26 26.27 -15.00
N GLY A 319 12.00 26.75 -13.78
CA GLY A 319 10.85 27.61 -13.48
C GLY A 319 9.50 26.90 -13.31
N LEU A 320 9.45 25.57 -13.32
CA LEU A 320 8.22 24.82 -13.01
C LEU A 320 7.92 24.71 -11.51
N GLY A 321 8.90 24.91 -10.65
CA GLY A 321 8.73 24.89 -9.20
C GLY A 321 8.74 23.47 -8.59
N GLU A 322 8.38 23.38 -7.31
CA GLU A 322 8.49 22.14 -6.53
C GLU A 322 7.16 21.38 -6.44
N ARG A 323 7.27 20.07 -6.23
CA ARG A 323 6.15 19.19 -5.87
C ARG A 323 6.38 18.67 -4.45
N LYS A 324 5.46 18.95 -3.53
CA LYS A 324 5.52 18.47 -2.14
C LYS A 324 4.16 17.94 -1.69
N GLY A 325 4.19 16.94 -0.83
CA GLY A 325 2.98 16.36 -0.27
C GLY A 325 3.26 15.48 0.94
N SER A 326 2.19 15.08 1.59
CA SER A 326 2.21 14.18 2.74
C SER A 326 1.57 12.86 2.35
N ARG A 327 2.27 11.75 2.62
CA ARG A 327 1.75 10.40 2.45
C ARG A 327 1.53 9.75 3.80
N ALA A 328 0.35 9.20 4.00
CA ALA A 328 0.03 8.30 5.10
C ALA A 328 -0.26 6.90 4.54
N VAL A 329 0.08 5.87 5.30
CA VAL A 329 -0.18 4.48 4.94
C VAL A 329 -0.76 3.75 6.15
N SER A 330 -1.69 2.83 5.92
CA SER A 330 -2.23 1.97 6.98
C SER A 330 -1.57 0.60 6.95
N LEU A 331 -1.53 -0.06 8.11
CA LEU A 331 -0.98 -1.40 8.23
C LEU A 331 -1.89 -2.41 7.50
N GLY A 332 -1.28 -3.25 6.66
CA GLY A 332 -1.95 -4.36 5.99
C GLY A 332 -1.67 -5.71 6.62
N GLU A 333 -2.25 -6.74 6.02
CA GLU A 333 -2.06 -8.15 6.38
C GLU A 333 -0.80 -8.75 5.74
N LYS A 334 -0.39 -9.93 6.25
CA LYS A 334 0.63 -10.74 5.57
C LYS A 334 0.08 -11.20 4.21
N PRO A 335 0.80 -10.99 3.09
CA PRO A 335 0.33 -11.43 1.78
C PRO A 335 0.18 -12.95 1.72
N TYR A 336 -0.95 -13.39 1.19
CA TYR A 336 -1.31 -14.80 1.02
C TYR A 336 -2.01 -15.03 -0.32
N ILE A 337 -2.13 -16.30 -0.72
CA ILE A 337 -2.94 -16.74 -1.86
C ILE A 337 -3.97 -17.75 -1.35
N ASP A 338 -5.23 -17.48 -1.63
CA ASP A 338 -6.36 -18.38 -1.37
C ASP A 338 -6.70 -19.12 -2.68
N PRO A 339 -6.59 -20.45 -2.73
CA PRO A 339 -6.96 -21.23 -3.92
C PRO A 339 -8.40 -21.03 -4.38
N GLN A 340 -9.32 -20.66 -3.48
CA GLN A 340 -10.74 -20.42 -3.77
C GLN A 340 -11.03 -19.00 -4.27
N SER A 341 -10.06 -18.09 -4.18
CA SER A 341 -10.20 -16.73 -4.70
C SER A 341 -10.29 -16.71 -6.23
N SER A 342 -10.96 -15.71 -6.78
CA SER A 342 -11.19 -15.61 -8.23
C SER A 342 -10.42 -14.47 -8.87
N SER A 343 -10.35 -14.46 -10.20
CA SER A 343 -9.98 -13.26 -10.94
C SER A 343 -11.03 -12.15 -10.78
N ARG A 344 -10.69 -10.89 -11.07
CA ARG A 344 -11.66 -9.78 -11.02
C ARG A 344 -12.74 -9.99 -12.08
N ARG A 345 -12.34 -10.31 -13.32
CA ARG A 345 -13.26 -10.55 -14.43
C ARG A 345 -14.27 -11.66 -14.14
N GLU A 346 -13.83 -12.80 -13.57
CA GLU A 346 -14.74 -13.89 -13.20
C GLU A 346 -15.73 -13.47 -12.10
N ALA A 347 -15.28 -12.71 -11.11
CA ALA A 347 -16.16 -12.21 -10.06
C ALA A 347 -17.23 -11.27 -10.61
N LEU A 348 -16.84 -10.28 -11.42
CA LEU A 348 -17.76 -9.31 -12.01
C LEU A 348 -18.76 -9.96 -12.98
N LEU A 349 -18.34 -10.98 -13.74
CA LEU A 349 -19.24 -11.75 -14.61
C LEU A 349 -20.30 -12.49 -13.78
N ARG A 350 -19.91 -13.12 -12.67
CA ARG A 350 -20.84 -13.81 -11.76
C ARG A 350 -21.86 -12.85 -11.14
N GLU A 351 -21.40 -11.67 -10.70
CA GLU A 351 -22.28 -10.63 -10.17
C GLU A 351 -23.27 -10.11 -11.23
N GLY A 352 -22.81 -9.88 -12.45
CA GLY A 352 -23.65 -9.43 -13.56
C GLY A 352 -24.71 -10.45 -13.97
N SER A 353 -24.38 -11.75 -13.99
CA SER A 353 -25.35 -12.80 -14.26
C SER A 353 -26.41 -12.94 -13.16
N ALA A 354 -26.02 -12.76 -11.88
CA ALA A 354 -26.92 -12.86 -10.74
C ALA A 354 -27.94 -11.71 -10.64
N GLY A 355 -27.63 -10.52 -11.20
CA GLY A 355 -28.57 -9.39 -11.24
C GLY A 355 -29.55 -9.42 -12.44
N SER A 356 -29.37 -10.36 -13.37
CA SER A 356 -30.20 -10.52 -14.58
C SER A 356 -31.22 -11.67 -14.51
N ALA A 357 -31.18 -12.45 -13.43
CA ALA A 357 -32.12 -13.54 -13.12
C ALA A 357 -33.03 -13.10 -11.97
#